data_AF-A0A258FBL3-F1
#
_entry.id   AF-A0A258FBL3-F1
#
_cell.length_a   1.000
_cell.length_b   1.000
_cell.length_c   1.000
_cell.angle_alpha   90.00
_cell.angle_beta   90.00
_cell.angle_gamma   90.00
#
_symmetry.space_group_name_H-M   'P 1'
#
loop_
_entity.id
_entity.type
_entity.pdbx_description
1 polymer ?
#
loop_
_entity_poly.entity_id
_entity_poly.type
_entity_poly.pdbx_seq_one_letter_code
_entity_poly.pdbx_strand_id
1 'polypeptide(L)'
;MKDHFSTILEYAKVYEAMEILQRREGALLPIGDQKTGVIAEFYARLFAAEKFPSAELIYGTPSEHAWDITVRRVGQPDHKIQVKAVSAHSTTSRVSPIHPGWHELYLMRLDKKLWPEGFWILSAKQATWSAQKLGASTMPRSSGSGSVAFKGAEDNLPLLLSVLNAARG
;
A
#
# COMPACT_ATOMS: atom_id res chain seq x y z
N MET A 1 -0.78 17.80 29.61
CA MET A 1 -0.81 18.96 28.70
C MET A 1 0.54 19.28 28.09
N LYS A 2 1.62 19.52 28.86
CA LYS A 2 2.97 19.76 28.30
C LYS A 2 3.42 18.63 27.35
N ASP A 3 3.23 17.39 27.77
CA ASP A 3 3.57 16.21 26.95
C ASP A 3 2.77 16.11 25.65
N HIS A 4 1.56 16.67 25.61
CA HIS A 4 0.73 16.66 24.40
C HIS A 4 1.31 17.62 23.36
N PHE A 5 1.67 18.83 23.78
CA PHE A 5 2.29 19.81 22.88
C PHE A 5 3.67 19.37 22.39
N SER A 6 4.51 18.78 23.26
CA SER A 6 5.81 18.27 22.83
C SER A 6 5.66 17.13 21.81
N THR A 7 4.74 16.20 22.05
CA THR A 7 4.45 15.11 21.09
C THR A 7 3.95 15.64 19.75
N ILE A 8 3.06 16.63 19.75
CA ILE A 8 2.57 17.26 18.52
C ILE A 8 3.71 17.94 17.75
N LEU A 9 4.62 18.63 18.45
CA LEU A 9 5.79 19.26 17.83
C LEU A 9 6.76 18.23 17.23
N GLU A 10 6.99 17.10 17.90
CA GLU A 10 7.79 16.01 17.35
C GLU A 10 7.14 15.39 16.12
N TYR A 11 5.82 15.16 16.16
CA TYR A 11 5.08 14.66 15.01
C TYR A 11 5.15 15.64 13.83
N ALA A 12 5.02 16.95 14.07
CA ALA A 12 5.12 17.97 13.03
C ALA A 12 6.48 17.97 12.32
N LYS A 13 7.58 17.77 13.06
CA LYS A 13 8.93 17.65 12.47
C LYS A 13 9.05 16.44 11.55
N VAL A 14 8.52 15.29 11.98
CA VAL A 14 8.51 14.07 11.15
C VAL A 14 7.64 14.26 9.91
N TYR A 15 6.48 14.91 10.07
CA TYR A 15 5.57 15.22 8.97
C TYR A 15 6.25 16.09 7.90
N GLU A 16 6.91 17.18 8.32
CA GLU A 16 7.64 18.08 7.44
C GLU A 16 8.78 17.35 6.70
N ALA A 17 9.56 16.54 7.43
CA ALA A 17 10.64 15.76 6.83
C ALA A 17 10.13 14.80 5.74
N MET A 18 8.99 14.14 5.98
CA MET A 18 8.35 13.26 5.01
C MET A 18 7.81 14.03 3.79
N GLU A 19 7.24 15.22 3.99
CA GLU A 19 6.75 16.05 2.88
C GLU A 19 7.91 16.53 1.99
N ILE A 20 9.04 16.92 2.59
CA ILE A 20 10.26 17.26 1.86
C ILE A 20 10.73 16.06 1.02
N LEU A 21 10.72 14.85 1.59
CA LEU A 21 11.06 13.63 0.87
C LEU A 21 10.13 13.37 -0.31
N GLN A 22 8.80 13.46 -0.13
CA GLN A 22 7.84 13.30 -1.23
C GLN A 22 8.06 14.31 -2.36
N ARG A 23 8.35 15.57 -2.03
CA ARG A 23 8.61 16.61 -3.04
C ARG A 23 9.90 16.37 -3.81
N ARG A 24 10.94 15.88 -3.13
CA ARG A 24 12.24 15.58 -3.74
C ARG A 24 12.25 14.27 -4.52
N GLU A 25 11.53 13.27 -4.02
CA GLU A 25 11.57 11.88 -4.48
C GLU A 25 10.17 11.40 -4.88
N GLY A 26 9.38 12.26 -5.53
CA GLY A 26 7.99 11.96 -5.91
C GLY A 26 7.83 10.75 -6.83
N ALA A 27 8.93 10.32 -7.45
CA ALA A 27 8.98 9.04 -8.14
C ALA A 27 8.91 7.86 -7.15
N LEU A 28 9.58 7.90 -6.00
CA LEU A 28 9.62 6.79 -5.03
C LEU A 28 8.53 6.86 -3.97
N LEU A 29 8.06 8.04 -3.59
CA LEU A 29 7.09 8.24 -2.52
C LEU A 29 5.93 9.11 -3.04
N PRO A 30 4.66 8.66 -2.97
CA PRO A 30 3.54 9.41 -3.52
C PRO A 30 3.29 10.67 -2.71
N ILE A 31 2.81 11.72 -3.37
CA ILE A 31 2.41 12.98 -2.73
C ILE A 31 1.08 12.77 -1.99
N GLY A 32 0.99 13.25 -0.75
CA GLY A 32 -0.26 13.24 0.02
C GLY A 32 -0.02 13.25 1.53
N ASP A 33 -1.11 13.21 2.30
CA ASP A 33 -1.05 13.16 3.76
C ASP A 33 -0.18 12.00 4.27
N GLN A 34 0.71 12.27 5.23
CA GLN A 34 1.66 11.29 5.78
C GLN A 34 0.98 10.24 6.68
N LYS A 35 0.27 9.30 6.06
CA LYS A 35 -0.51 8.24 6.70
C LYS A 35 0.06 6.87 6.36
N THR A 36 -0.42 5.85 7.06
CA THR A 36 -0.14 4.42 6.81
C THR A 36 -0.24 4.03 5.33
N GLY A 37 -1.13 4.65 4.55
CA GLY A 37 -1.31 4.41 3.11
C GLY A 37 -0.07 4.75 2.29
N VAL A 38 0.47 5.96 2.44
CA VAL A 38 1.66 6.44 1.71
C VAL A 38 2.87 5.52 1.93
N ILE A 39 3.07 5.05 3.17
CA ILE A 39 4.15 4.12 3.50
C ILE A 39 3.95 2.76 2.84
N ALA A 40 2.71 2.26 2.79
CA ALA A 40 2.41 1.01 2.10
C ALA A 40 2.56 1.14 0.58
N GLU A 41 2.20 2.28 -0.01
CA GLU A 41 2.39 2.58 -1.43
C GLU A 41 3.88 2.67 -1.81
N PHE A 42 4.74 3.16 -0.91
CA PHE A 42 6.19 3.09 -1.08
C PHE A 42 6.68 1.65 -1.17
N TYR A 43 6.35 0.80 -0.20
CA TYR A 43 6.74 -0.61 -0.21
C TYR A 43 6.15 -1.36 -1.42
N ALA A 44 4.89 -1.08 -1.76
CA ALA A 44 4.23 -1.65 -2.93
C ALA A 44 4.94 -1.27 -4.23
N ARG A 45 5.43 -0.04 -4.35
CA ARG A 45 6.20 0.39 -5.51
C ARG A 45 7.52 -0.36 -5.62
N LEU A 46 8.28 -0.50 -4.53
CA LEU A 46 9.54 -1.26 -4.56
C LEU A 46 9.28 -2.71 -5.02
N PHE A 47 8.24 -3.34 -4.48
CA PHE A 47 7.83 -4.68 -4.92
C PHE A 47 7.41 -4.71 -6.40
N ALA A 48 6.62 -3.74 -6.86
CA ALA A 48 6.21 -3.66 -8.26
C ALA A 48 7.39 -3.43 -9.21
N ALA A 49 8.41 -2.68 -8.79
CA ALA A 49 9.61 -2.43 -9.58
C ALA A 49 10.42 -3.72 -9.81
N GLU A 50 10.53 -4.55 -8.77
CA GLU A 50 11.14 -5.89 -8.87
C GLU A 50 10.30 -6.82 -9.75
N LYS A 51 8.98 -6.85 -9.54
CA LYS A 51 8.06 -7.74 -10.26
C LYS A 51 7.92 -7.39 -11.75
N PHE A 52 8.00 -6.11 -12.09
CA PHE A 52 7.84 -5.60 -13.46
C PHE A 52 9.11 -4.86 -13.91
N PRO A 53 10.22 -5.60 -14.16
CA PRO A 53 11.46 -4.97 -14.54
C PRO A 53 11.28 -4.17 -15.83
N SER A 54 11.91 -2.99 -15.90
CA SER A 54 11.82 -2.04 -17.02
C SER A 54 10.44 -1.39 -17.24
N ALA A 55 9.46 -1.61 -16.37
CA ALA A 55 8.20 -0.88 -16.43
C ALA A 55 8.36 0.54 -15.86
N GLU A 56 7.64 1.49 -16.45
CA GLU A 56 7.43 2.79 -15.83
C GLU A 56 6.33 2.65 -14.77
N LEU A 57 6.64 3.05 -13.53
CA LEU A 57 5.69 3.03 -12.43
C LEU A 57 5.22 4.45 -12.11
N ILE A 58 3.91 4.67 -12.19
CA ILE A 58 3.30 6.00 -12.00
C ILE A 58 2.31 5.91 -10.85
N TYR A 59 2.41 6.83 -9.89
CA TYR A 59 1.44 6.93 -8.80
C TYR A 59 0.12 7.55 -9.26
N GLY A 60 -0.96 7.12 -8.64
CA GLY A 60 -2.27 7.75 -8.76
C GLY A 60 -2.25 9.17 -8.22
N THR A 61 -3.20 9.99 -8.68
CA THR A 61 -3.43 11.31 -8.11
C THR A 61 -4.34 11.21 -6.89
N PRO A 62 -4.43 12.24 -6.02
CA PRO A 62 -5.36 12.22 -4.90
C PRO A 62 -6.85 12.03 -5.27
N SER A 63 -7.22 12.38 -6.51
CA SER A 63 -8.57 12.15 -7.07
C SER A 63 -8.77 10.76 -7.66
N GLU A 64 -7.71 9.97 -7.81
CA GLU A 64 -7.80 8.59 -8.23
C GLU A 64 -8.17 7.71 -7.03
N HIS A 65 -9.14 6.82 -7.23
CA HIS A 65 -9.72 6.00 -6.17
C HIS A 65 -9.75 4.51 -6.51
N ALA A 66 -9.54 4.17 -7.78
CA ALA A 66 -9.58 2.79 -8.29
C ALA A 66 -8.21 2.10 -8.22
N TRP A 67 -7.11 2.84 -8.30
CA TRP A 67 -5.75 2.31 -8.30
C TRP A 67 -4.77 3.33 -7.72
N ASP A 68 -3.67 2.87 -7.15
CA ASP A 68 -2.65 3.72 -6.54
C ASP A 68 -1.35 3.70 -7.34
N ILE A 69 -1.08 2.61 -8.08
CA ILE A 69 0.09 2.49 -8.96
C ILE A 69 -0.34 1.96 -10.33
N THR A 70 0.08 2.63 -11.40
CA THR A 70 0.02 2.10 -12.76
C THR A 70 1.40 1.65 -13.22
N VAL A 71 1.46 0.45 -13.77
CA VAL A 71 2.62 -0.19 -14.39
C VAL A 71 2.47 -0.09 -15.90
N ARG A 72 3.30 0.73 -16.53
CA ARG A 72 3.30 0.94 -17.98
C ARG A 72 4.49 0.25 -18.63
N ARG A 73 4.22 -0.50 -19.69
CA ARG A 73 5.22 -1.20 -20.50
C ARG A 73 4.98 -0.91 -21.98
N VAL A 74 6.05 -0.70 -22.73
CA VAL A 74 5.95 -0.39 -24.16
C VAL A 74 5.20 -1.51 -24.89
N GLY A 75 4.16 -1.13 -25.64
CA GLY A 75 3.35 -2.07 -26.43
C GLY A 75 2.39 -2.95 -25.62
N GLN A 76 2.22 -2.70 -24.32
CA GLN A 76 1.28 -3.45 -23.48
C GLN A 76 0.25 -2.52 -22.84
N PRO A 77 -0.97 -3.01 -22.57
CA PRO A 77 -1.95 -2.25 -21.81
C PRO A 77 -1.44 -1.95 -20.40
N ASP A 78 -1.82 -0.78 -19.87
CA ASP A 78 -1.51 -0.36 -18.51
C ASP A 78 -2.04 -1.40 -17.50
N HIS A 79 -1.17 -1.84 -16.60
CA HIS A 79 -1.53 -2.71 -15.49
C HIS A 79 -1.67 -1.87 -14.21
N LYS A 80 -2.67 -2.14 -13.38
CA LYS A 80 -3.13 -1.22 -12.33
C LYS A 80 -3.16 -1.95 -11.00
N ILE A 81 -2.52 -1.37 -10.00
CA ILE A 81 -2.40 -1.92 -8.66
C ILE A 81 -3.14 -0.98 -7.71
N GLN A 82 -4.05 -1.52 -6.91
CA GLN A 82 -4.62 -0.82 -5.76
C GLN A 82 -3.95 -1.33 -4.49
N VAL A 83 -3.56 -0.43 -3.59
CA VAL A 83 -2.89 -0.71 -2.33
C VAL A 83 -3.87 -0.38 -1.19
N LYS A 84 -4.03 -1.32 -0.26
CA LYS A 84 -4.76 -1.09 0.99
C LYS A 84 -3.91 -1.54 2.15
N ALA A 85 -3.89 -0.73 3.19
CA ALA A 85 -3.03 -0.97 4.35
C ALA A 85 -3.75 -0.78 5.68
N VAL A 86 -3.29 -1.53 6.68
CA VAL A 86 -3.57 -1.29 8.10
C VAL A 86 -2.26 -1.42 8.86
N SER A 87 -2.11 -0.66 9.95
CA SER A 87 -0.98 -0.83 10.87
C SER A 87 -1.43 -1.45 12.19
N ALA A 88 -0.47 -1.92 12.99
CA ALA A 88 -0.68 -2.40 14.35
C ALA A 88 -1.23 -1.32 15.31
N HIS A 89 -1.26 -0.06 14.89
CA HIS A 89 -1.93 1.04 15.60
C HIS A 89 -3.46 1.07 15.36
N SER A 90 -3.97 0.35 14.35
CA SER A 90 -5.40 0.25 14.07
C SER A 90 -6.09 -0.74 15.02
N THR A 91 -7.13 -0.30 15.72
CA THR A 91 -7.96 -1.15 16.58
C THR A 91 -8.89 -2.07 15.79
N THR A 92 -9.37 -1.64 14.63
CA THR A 92 -10.39 -2.36 13.85
C THR A 92 -9.81 -3.19 12.71
N SER A 93 -8.57 -2.92 12.28
CA SER A 93 -7.94 -3.57 11.11
C SER A 93 -8.82 -3.53 9.85
N ARG A 94 -9.68 -2.50 9.69
CA ARG A 94 -10.52 -2.33 8.51
C ARG A 94 -9.81 -1.53 7.43
N VAL A 95 -9.89 -2.00 6.20
CA VAL A 95 -9.47 -1.25 5.02
C VAL A 95 -10.58 -0.32 4.55
N SER A 96 -10.19 0.81 3.96
CA SER A 96 -11.10 1.71 3.26
C SER A 96 -11.78 1.00 2.07
N PRO A 97 -12.90 1.53 1.56
CA PRO A 97 -13.58 0.93 0.41
C PRO A 97 -12.64 0.71 -0.78
N ILE A 98 -12.87 -0.38 -1.49
CA ILE A 98 -12.12 -0.78 -2.68
C ILE A 98 -13.01 -0.53 -3.88
N HIS A 99 -12.56 0.32 -4.79
CA HIS A 99 -13.31 0.72 -5.98
C HIS A 99 -12.94 -0.21 -7.15
N PRO A 100 -13.83 -0.41 -8.14
CA PRO A 100 -13.49 -1.17 -9.33
C PRO A 100 -12.46 -0.41 -10.19
N GLY A 101 -11.64 -1.13 -10.97
CA GLY A 101 -10.69 -0.53 -11.93
C GLY A 101 -9.22 -0.88 -11.71
N TRP A 102 -8.91 -1.85 -10.86
CA TRP A 102 -7.57 -2.42 -10.63
C TRP A 102 -7.44 -3.82 -11.24
N HIS A 103 -6.19 -4.26 -11.42
CA HIS A 103 -5.83 -5.59 -11.89
C HIS A 103 -5.25 -6.45 -10.76
N GLU A 104 -4.48 -5.85 -9.87
CA GLU A 104 -3.99 -6.44 -8.62
C GLU A 104 -4.36 -5.58 -7.40
N LEU A 105 -4.76 -6.22 -6.32
CA LEU A 105 -5.00 -5.60 -5.03
C LEU A 105 -3.92 -6.05 -4.05
N TYR A 106 -3.12 -5.10 -3.57
CA TYR A 106 -2.04 -5.29 -2.61
C TYR A 106 -2.56 -4.96 -1.22
N LEU A 107 -2.63 -5.99 -0.37
CA LEU A 107 -3.13 -5.91 1.00
C LEU A 107 -1.94 -5.97 1.95
N MET A 108 -1.63 -4.86 2.63
CA MET A 108 -0.43 -4.74 3.46
C MET A 108 -0.74 -4.50 4.94
N ARG A 109 -0.15 -5.33 5.79
CA ARG A 109 -0.21 -5.19 7.24
C ARG A 109 1.14 -4.72 7.76
N LEU A 110 1.13 -3.60 8.47
CA LEU A 110 2.33 -3.00 9.03
C LEU A 110 2.38 -3.18 10.55
N ASP A 111 3.56 -3.42 11.09
CA ASP A 111 3.77 -3.50 12.55
C ASP A 111 3.74 -2.11 13.21
N LYS A 112 4.08 -2.03 14.51
CA LYS A 112 4.13 -0.75 15.24
C LYS A 112 5.24 0.20 14.77
N LYS A 113 6.26 -0.33 14.09
CA LYS A 113 7.37 0.41 13.48
C LYS A 113 7.09 0.74 12.01
N LEU A 114 5.88 0.44 11.52
CA LEU A 114 5.47 0.63 10.13
C LEU A 114 6.28 -0.22 9.14
N TRP A 115 6.79 -1.36 9.60
CA TRP A 115 7.45 -2.38 8.78
C TRP A 115 6.45 -3.47 8.36
N PRO A 116 6.53 -4.03 7.13
CA PRO A 116 5.60 -5.07 6.71
C PRO A 116 5.69 -6.34 7.58
N GLU A 117 4.56 -6.75 8.14
CA GLU A 117 4.37 -8.02 8.85
C GLU A 117 3.34 -8.93 8.15
N GLY A 118 2.72 -8.45 7.08
CA GLY A 118 1.82 -9.20 6.22
C GLY A 118 1.67 -8.53 4.87
N PHE A 119 1.69 -9.32 3.80
CA PHE A 119 1.53 -8.81 2.44
C PHE A 119 0.87 -9.85 1.55
N TRP A 120 -0.32 -9.54 1.04
CA TRP A 120 -1.08 -10.43 0.17
C TRP A 120 -1.47 -9.76 -1.13
N ILE A 121 -1.47 -10.53 -2.22
CA ILE A 121 -1.86 -10.06 -3.54
C ILE A 121 -3.10 -10.83 -3.98
N LEU A 122 -4.13 -10.10 -4.40
CA LEU A 122 -5.34 -10.68 -4.99
C LEU A 122 -5.50 -10.18 -6.42
N SER A 123 -5.70 -11.08 -7.38
CA SER A 123 -6.00 -10.70 -8.75
C SER A 123 -7.48 -10.32 -8.90
N ALA A 124 -7.76 -9.29 -9.71
CA ALA A 124 -9.13 -8.91 -10.06
C ALA A 124 -9.89 -10.07 -10.74
N LYS A 125 -9.18 -10.99 -11.41
CA LYS A 125 -9.75 -12.19 -12.03
C LYS A 125 -10.22 -13.23 -11.01
N GLN A 126 -9.63 -13.24 -9.82
CA GLN A 126 -9.99 -14.16 -8.73
C GLN A 126 -11.07 -13.56 -7.82
N ALA A 127 -11.11 -12.23 -7.72
CA ALA A 127 -12.09 -11.51 -6.92
C ALA A 127 -13.42 -11.35 -7.67
N THR A 128 -14.43 -12.17 -7.36
CA THR A 128 -15.77 -12.10 -7.98
C THR A 128 -16.48 -10.75 -7.83
N TRP A 129 -16.03 -9.93 -6.88
CA TRP A 129 -16.55 -8.60 -6.60
C TRP A 129 -15.74 -7.46 -7.24
N SER A 130 -14.66 -7.74 -8.00
CA SER A 130 -13.76 -6.71 -8.55
C SER A 130 -14.43 -5.69 -9.48
N ALA A 131 -15.58 -6.04 -10.08
CA ALA A 131 -16.37 -5.15 -10.93
C ALA A 131 -17.29 -4.19 -10.14
N GLN A 132 -17.35 -4.29 -8.82
CA GLN A 132 -18.20 -3.47 -7.95
C GLN A 132 -17.40 -2.91 -6.77
N LYS A 133 -17.95 -1.84 -6.16
CA LYS A 133 -17.35 -1.27 -4.96
C LYS A 133 -17.51 -2.23 -3.78
N LEU A 134 -16.40 -2.67 -3.20
CA LEU A 134 -16.41 -3.41 -1.94
C LEU A 134 -16.37 -2.42 -0.77
N GLY A 135 -17.31 -2.57 0.16
CA GLY A 135 -17.34 -1.79 1.40
C GLY A 135 -16.16 -2.09 2.32
N ALA A 136 -16.15 -1.46 3.49
CA ALA A 136 -15.10 -1.66 4.48
C ALA A 136 -14.97 -3.15 4.84
N SER A 137 -13.76 -3.70 4.72
CA SER A 137 -13.46 -5.12 4.93
C SER A 137 -12.29 -5.27 5.90
N THR A 138 -12.22 -6.39 6.61
CA THR A 138 -11.17 -6.65 7.59
C THR A 138 -9.94 -7.24 6.88
N MET A 139 -8.77 -6.62 7.10
CA MET A 139 -7.50 -7.07 6.54
C MET A 139 -7.21 -8.53 6.92
N PRO A 140 -6.62 -9.35 6.02
CA PRO A 140 -6.13 -10.67 6.36
C PRO A 140 -5.07 -10.64 7.47
N ARG A 141 -4.93 -11.77 8.16
CA ARG A 141 -3.83 -12.07 9.08
C ARG A 141 -3.24 -13.43 8.76
N SER A 142 -1.98 -13.63 9.12
CA SER A 142 -1.27 -14.90 8.96
C SER A 142 -1.95 -16.06 9.72
N SER A 143 -2.75 -15.76 10.74
CA SER A 143 -3.59 -16.74 11.46
C SER A 143 -4.78 -17.26 10.63
N GLY A 144 -4.96 -16.81 9.38
CA GLY A 144 -6.11 -17.14 8.53
C GLY A 144 -7.39 -16.35 8.84
N SER A 145 -7.34 -15.37 9.74
CA SER A 145 -8.50 -14.49 10.02
C SER A 145 -8.55 -13.29 9.05
N GLY A 146 -9.73 -12.73 8.81
CA GLY A 146 -9.95 -11.63 7.88
C GLY A 146 -11.30 -11.74 7.16
N SER A 147 -11.61 -10.78 6.28
CA SER A 147 -12.82 -10.87 5.47
C SER A 147 -12.72 -11.95 4.40
N VAL A 148 -13.82 -12.70 4.21
CA VAL A 148 -13.95 -13.73 3.15
C VAL A 148 -13.72 -13.15 1.75
N ALA A 149 -13.96 -11.85 1.56
CA ALA A 149 -13.68 -11.14 0.31
C ALA A 149 -12.21 -11.23 -0.15
N PHE A 150 -11.28 -11.47 0.78
CA PHE A 150 -9.84 -11.61 0.50
C PHE A 150 -9.37 -13.06 0.51
N LYS A 151 -10.30 -14.03 0.57
CA LYS A 151 -9.96 -15.44 0.45
C LYS A 151 -9.34 -15.71 -0.92
N GLY A 152 -8.21 -16.41 -0.92
CA GLY A 152 -7.44 -16.71 -2.15
C GLY A 152 -6.37 -15.67 -2.49
N ALA A 153 -6.23 -14.60 -1.69
CA ALA A 153 -5.07 -13.72 -1.82
C ALA A 153 -3.78 -14.49 -1.47
N GLU A 154 -2.77 -14.35 -2.32
CA GLU A 154 -1.50 -15.06 -2.21
C GLU A 154 -0.55 -14.33 -1.25
N ASP A 155 0.02 -15.05 -0.28
CA ASP A 155 1.01 -14.48 0.63
C ASP A 155 2.33 -14.22 -0.11
N ASN A 156 2.71 -12.95 -0.16
CA ASN A 156 3.90 -12.46 -0.84
C ASN A 156 4.87 -11.79 0.15
N LEU A 157 4.65 -11.90 1.46
CA LEU A 157 5.48 -11.27 2.47
C LEU A 157 6.97 -11.67 2.36
N PRO A 158 7.35 -12.96 2.17
CA PRO A 158 8.76 -13.32 2.05
C PRO A 158 9.47 -12.62 0.88
N LEU A 159 8.79 -12.50 -0.26
CA LEU A 159 9.34 -11.84 -1.44
C LEU A 159 9.45 -10.33 -1.22
N LEU A 160 8.42 -9.69 -0.63
CA LEU A 160 8.50 -8.28 -0.25
C LEU A 160 9.66 -8.02 0.69
N LEU A 161 9.83 -8.80 1.75
CA LEU A 161 10.93 -8.63 2.70
C LEU A 161 12.30 -8.79 2.03
N SER A 162 12.44 -9.69 1.06
CA SER A 162 13.68 -9.82 0.25
C SER A 162 13.97 -8.52 -0.51
N VAL A 163 12.96 -7.95 -1.18
CA VAL A 163 13.10 -6.68 -1.92
C VAL A 163 13.50 -5.55 -0.99
N LEU A 164 12.84 -5.44 0.17
CA LEU A 164 13.13 -4.36 1.12
C LEU A 164 14.50 -4.49 1.77
N ASN A 165 14.97 -5.71 2.02
CA ASN A 165 16.32 -5.93 2.56
C ASN A 165 17.39 -5.58 1.52
N ALA A 166 17.17 -5.92 0.25
CA ALA A 166 18.08 -5.54 -0.83
C ALA A 166 18.14 -4.01 -1.02
N ALA A 167 17.02 -3.30 -0.87
CA ALA A 167 16.97 -1.85 -1.01
C ALA A 167 17.56 -1.07 0.19
N ARG A 168 17.81 -1.72 1.33
CA ARG A 168 18.42 -1.10 2.53
C ARG A 168 19.95 -1.28 2.60
N GLY A 169 20.50 -2.23 1.86
CA GLY A 169 21.95 -2.49 1.75
C GLY A 169 22.60 -1.68 0.64
#